data_AF-A0A965UU05-F1
#
_entry.id   AF-A0A965UU05-F1
#
_cell.length_a   1.000
_cell.length_b   1.000
_cell.length_c   1.000
_cell.angle_alpha   90.00
_cell.angle_beta   90.00
_cell.angle_gamma   90.00
#
_symmetry.space_group_name_H-M   'P 1'
#
loop_
_entity.id
_entity.type
_entity.pdbx_description
1 polymer ?
#
loop_
_entity_poly.entity_id
_entity_poly.type
_entity_poly.pdbx_seq_one_letter_code
_entity_poly.pdbx_strand_id
1 'polypeptide(L)'
;MANTTFSGPVRSQNGFQTISVDSTTGAVTTTATIGAATSVTTLSATGNITADSNQAVVAGGAAAFLATTTAGLGIYVGSGAPTVSAAQGSLYIRTDGSSTSTRLYVNTTGSTTWTNVTTAA
;
A
#
# COMPACT_ATOMS: atom_id res chain seq x y z
N MET A 1 -20.40 -33.23 -1.05
CA MET A 1 -19.22 -33.72 -1.80
C MET A 1 -18.07 -33.72 -0.83
N ALA A 2 -17.40 -34.86 -0.69
CA ALA A 2 -16.18 -34.92 0.12
C ALA A 2 -15.07 -34.12 -0.59
N ASN A 3 -14.31 -33.31 0.16
CA ASN A 3 -13.23 -32.46 -0.36
C ASN A 3 -11.97 -33.27 -0.62
N THR A 4 -11.17 -32.85 -1.60
CA THR A 4 -9.85 -33.44 -1.86
C THR A 4 -8.74 -32.39 -1.73
N THR A 5 -7.52 -32.85 -1.47
CA THR A 5 -6.37 -31.98 -1.17
C THR A 5 -5.09 -32.55 -1.81
N PHE A 6 -4.21 -31.65 -2.27
CA PHE A 6 -2.94 -31.99 -2.95
C PHE A 6 -1.71 -31.61 -2.11
N SER A 7 -0.62 -32.39 -2.21
CA SER A 7 0.64 -32.14 -1.50
C SER A 7 1.85 -32.20 -2.45
N GLY A 8 2.51 -31.05 -2.69
CA GLY A 8 3.67 -30.82 -3.58
C GLY A 8 3.74 -29.35 -4.07
N PRO A 9 4.92 -28.79 -4.50
CA PRO A 9 5.02 -27.44 -5.04
C PRO A 9 4.01 -27.26 -6.16
N VAL A 10 2.99 -26.43 -5.93
CA VAL A 10 2.10 -26.02 -7.00
C VAL A 10 2.83 -24.92 -7.73
N ARG A 11 3.62 -25.34 -8.72
CA ARG A 11 3.98 -24.49 -9.83
C ARG A 11 2.69 -24.24 -10.58
N SER A 12 1.89 -23.31 -10.07
CA SER A 12 0.92 -22.73 -10.94
C SER A 12 1.71 -22.01 -12.01
N GLN A 13 1.68 -22.61 -13.18
CA GLN A 13 2.12 -21.96 -14.40
C GLN A 13 1.26 -20.73 -14.67
N ASN A 14 0.07 -20.65 -14.04
CA ASN A 14 -1.02 -19.78 -14.47
C ASN A 14 -1.63 -18.96 -13.32
N GLY A 15 -0.86 -18.72 -12.26
CA GLY A 15 -1.38 -18.07 -11.06
C GLY A 15 -2.60 -18.81 -10.50
N PHE A 16 -3.36 -18.13 -9.68
CA PHE A 16 -4.51 -18.71 -9.03
C PHE A 16 -5.66 -17.74 -9.20
N GLN A 17 -6.66 -18.19 -9.93
CA GLN A 17 -7.98 -17.61 -9.78
C GLN A 17 -8.66 -18.32 -8.62
N THR A 18 -9.16 -17.53 -7.70
CA THR A 18 -10.14 -17.98 -6.72
C THR A 18 -11.51 -17.65 -7.30
N ILE A 19 -12.33 -18.67 -7.45
CA ILE A 19 -13.71 -18.57 -7.91
C ILE A 19 -14.65 -19.02 -6.80
N SER A 20 -15.88 -18.51 -6.84
CA SER A 20 -17.05 -18.94 -6.10
C SER A 20 -17.97 -19.69 -7.05
N VAL A 21 -18.86 -20.54 -6.56
CA VAL A 21 -19.92 -21.18 -7.35
C VAL A 21 -21.20 -21.18 -6.52
N ASP A 22 -22.32 -20.68 -7.05
CA ASP A 22 -23.62 -20.63 -6.38
C ASP A 22 -24.25 -22.04 -6.31
N SER A 23 -24.94 -22.38 -5.22
CA SER A 23 -25.35 -23.77 -4.93
C SER A 23 -26.77 -24.13 -5.35
N THR A 24 -27.65 -23.13 -5.38
CA THR A 24 -29.02 -23.29 -5.85
C THR A 24 -29.06 -23.16 -7.37
N THR A 25 -28.15 -22.37 -7.94
CA THR A 25 -28.13 -22.02 -9.37
C THR A 25 -26.89 -22.51 -10.13
N GLY A 26 -25.79 -22.81 -9.45
CA GLY A 26 -24.53 -23.25 -10.10
C GLY A 26 -23.61 -22.11 -10.59
N ALA A 27 -23.89 -20.85 -10.30
CA ALA A 27 -23.22 -19.70 -10.89
C ALA A 27 -21.79 -19.44 -10.37
N VAL A 28 -20.77 -19.43 -11.24
CA VAL A 28 -19.36 -19.25 -10.86
C VAL A 28 -18.94 -17.75 -10.81
N THR A 29 -18.29 -17.26 -9.73
CA THR A 29 -17.80 -15.87 -9.56
C THR A 29 -16.33 -15.78 -9.15
N THR A 30 -15.45 -15.23 -9.99
CA THR A 30 -14.04 -14.97 -9.60
C THR A 30 -13.94 -13.87 -8.54
N THR A 31 -13.35 -14.21 -7.40
CA THR A 31 -13.29 -13.35 -6.20
C THR A 31 -11.92 -12.72 -5.97
N ALA A 32 -10.87 -13.34 -6.49
CA ALA A 32 -9.53 -12.79 -6.49
C ALA A 32 -8.71 -13.54 -7.52
N THR A 33 -7.70 -12.85 -8.02
CA THR A 33 -6.70 -13.43 -8.90
C THR A 33 -5.37 -13.18 -8.21
N ILE A 34 -4.96 -14.14 -7.40
CA ILE A 34 -3.60 -14.16 -6.88
C ILE A 34 -2.77 -14.72 -8.02
N GLY A 35 -2.25 -13.81 -8.81
CA GLY A 35 -1.27 -14.14 -9.82
C GLY A 35 0.04 -14.53 -9.17
N ALA A 36 0.07 -15.60 -8.39
CA ALA A 36 1.29 -16.18 -7.88
C ALA A 36 2.15 -15.36 -6.89
N ALA A 37 1.68 -14.34 -6.13
CA ALA A 37 2.51 -13.52 -5.22
C ALA A 37 3.98 -13.41 -5.67
N THR A 38 4.22 -13.25 -6.97
CA THR A 38 4.23 -11.94 -7.55
C THR A 38 4.93 -11.02 -6.56
N SER A 39 6.24 -11.19 -6.51
CA SER A 39 7.01 -10.01 -6.88
C SER A 39 6.47 -9.53 -8.22
N VAL A 40 5.63 -8.51 -8.14
CA VAL A 40 5.19 -7.78 -9.31
C VAL A 40 6.35 -6.87 -9.65
N THR A 41 7.21 -7.29 -10.57
CA THR A 41 8.36 -6.47 -11.01
C THR A 41 7.89 -5.07 -11.44
N THR A 42 6.67 -4.98 -11.99
CA THR A 42 6.01 -3.73 -12.38
C THR A 42 4.48 -3.87 -12.32
N LEU A 43 3.77 -2.94 -11.66
CA LEU A 43 2.30 -2.86 -11.66
C LEU A 43 1.87 -1.63 -12.45
N SER A 44 0.83 -1.73 -13.27
CA SER A 44 0.16 -0.61 -13.94
C SER A 44 -1.35 -0.84 -13.87
N ALA A 45 -2.15 0.20 -13.65
CA ALA A 45 -3.62 0.13 -13.61
C ALA A 45 -4.22 1.35 -14.32
N THR A 46 -5.37 1.19 -15.00
CA THR A 46 -6.10 2.29 -15.70
C THR A 46 -6.99 3.10 -14.76
N GLY A 47 -7.49 2.43 -13.73
CA GLY A 47 -8.14 3.07 -12.62
C GLY A 47 -7.13 3.47 -11.55
N ASN A 48 -7.65 3.96 -10.45
CA ASN A 48 -6.85 4.24 -9.28
C ASN A 48 -6.16 2.96 -8.82
N ILE A 49 -4.85 3.06 -8.56
CA ILE A 49 -4.16 2.09 -7.73
C ILE A 49 -4.54 2.43 -6.30
N THR A 50 -5.41 1.61 -5.73
CA THR A 50 -5.70 1.66 -4.31
C THR A 50 -4.55 0.96 -3.60
N ALA A 51 -3.56 1.75 -3.17
CA ALA A 51 -2.38 1.28 -2.45
C ALA A 51 -2.57 1.47 -0.94
N ASP A 52 -2.02 0.53 -0.17
CA ASP A 52 -2.14 0.51 1.31
C ASP A 52 -3.57 0.75 1.82
N SER A 53 -4.56 0.28 1.06
CA SER A 53 -5.97 0.57 1.30
C SER A 53 -6.60 -0.29 2.39
N ASN A 54 -5.76 -1.03 3.12
CA ASN A 54 -6.19 -1.92 4.18
C ASN A 54 -6.19 -1.21 5.54
N GLN A 55 -5.59 -0.02 5.65
CA GLN A 55 -5.46 0.71 6.91
C GLN A 55 -5.97 2.15 6.77
N ALA A 56 -6.72 2.59 7.79
CA ALA A 56 -7.04 4.00 7.95
C ALA A 56 -5.80 4.79 8.37
N VAL A 57 -5.87 6.11 8.19
CA VAL A 57 -4.78 7.04 8.52
C VAL A 57 -4.49 7.04 10.02
N VAL A 58 -3.20 7.09 10.40
CA VAL A 58 -2.75 7.07 11.79
C VAL A 58 -2.06 8.36 12.21
N ALA A 59 -2.13 8.69 13.51
CA ALA A 59 -1.38 9.81 14.06
C ALA A 59 0.13 9.54 13.98
N GLY A 60 0.91 10.54 13.56
CA GLY A 60 2.35 10.41 13.40
C GLY A 60 2.81 9.68 12.13
N GLY A 61 1.87 9.07 11.39
CA GLY A 61 2.08 8.60 10.02
C GLY A 61 2.39 7.13 9.81
N ALA A 62 2.05 6.65 8.61
CA ALA A 62 2.42 5.36 8.07
C ALA A 62 2.81 5.48 6.58
N ALA A 63 3.51 4.48 6.05
CA ALA A 63 3.90 4.45 4.63
C ALA A 63 2.68 4.10 3.76
N ALA A 64 2.27 5.00 2.87
CA ALA A 64 1.25 4.71 1.87
C ALA A 64 1.85 4.14 0.58
N PHE A 65 3.10 4.51 0.31
CA PHE A 65 3.83 4.05 -0.87
C PHE A 65 5.33 4.04 -0.58
N LEU A 66 6.01 2.94 -0.93
CA LEU A 66 7.45 2.80 -0.80
C LEU A 66 8.10 2.77 -2.19
N ALA A 67 9.18 3.53 -2.33
CA ALA A 67 9.88 3.75 -3.57
C ALA A 67 11.29 3.15 -3.50
N THR A 68 11.67 2.48 -4.60
CA THR A 68 13.01 1.85 -4.77
C THR A 68 13.28 0.72 -3.75
N THR A 69 14.48 0.15 -3.81
CA THR A 69 14.97 -0.81 -2.82
C THR A 69 15.51 -0.15 -1.56
N THR A 70 15.57 1.19 -1.51
CA THR A 70 15.98 1.94 -0.33
C THR A 70 14.93 1.78 0.76
N ALA A 71 15.33 1.18 1.89
CA ALA A 71 14.41 0.88 2.98
C ALA A 71 13.75 2.16 3.52
N GLY A 72 12.41 2.19 3.50
CA GLY A 72 11.63 3.29 4.05
C GLY A 72 11.71 4.59 3.24
N LEU A 73 12.18 4.57 2.00
CA LEU A 73 12.04 5.72 1.11
C LEU A 73 10.63 5.72 0.51
N GLY A 74 9.89 6.82 0.61
CA GLY A 74 8.56 6.85 0.03
C GLY A 74 7.66 8.03 0.41
N ILE A 75 6.36 7.80 0.27
CA ILE A 75 5.29 8.72 0.64
C ILE A 75 4.58 8.15 1.85
N TYR A 76 4.49 8.98 2.88
CA TYR A 76 3.86 8.70 4.14
C TYR A 76 2.64 9.59 4.32
N VAL A 77 1.62 9.09 5.02
CA VAL A 77 0.38 9.81 5.29
C VAL A 77 -0.02 9.64 6.75
N GLY A 78 -0.58 10.69 7.36
CA GLY A 78 -0.96 10.65 8.77
C GLY A 78 -1.69 11.89 9.25
N SER A 79 -2.17 11.85 10.48
CA SER A 79 -2.65 13.03 11.23
C SER A 79 -1.58 13.51 12.21
N GLY A 80 -1.62 14.79 12.59
CA GLY A 80 -0.61 15.37 13.47
C GLY A 80 0.81 15.39 12.87
N ALA A 81 1.74 16.02 13.59
CA ALA A 81 3.13 16.09 13.14
C ALA A 81 3.72 14.68 13.00
N PRO A 82 4.49 14.40 11.93
CA PRO A 82 5.02 13.07 11.68
C PRO A 82 6.02 12.65 12.76
N THR A 83 5.88 11.41 13.23
CA THR A 83 6.80 10.75 14.16
C THR A 83 7.36 9.44 13.59
N VAL A 84 6.87 9.02 12.41
CA VAL A 84 7.34 7.83 11.71
C VAL A 84 8.78 7.98 11.23
N SER A 85 9.55 6.89 11.32
CA SER A 85 10.89 6.83 10.72
C SER A 85 10.78 6.57 9.22
N ALA A 86 11.49 7.36 8.42
CA ALA A 86 11.56 7.20 6.97
C ALA A 86 12.96 7.53 6.46
N ALA A 87 13.32 7.03 5.28
CA ALA A 87 14.56 7.41 4.64
C ALA A 87 14.54 8.91 4.29
N GLN A 88 15.74 9.51 4.25
CA GLN A 88 15.91 10.91 3.87
C GLN A 88 15.30 11.16 2.49
N GLY A 89 14.64 12.31 2.32
CA GLY A 89 13.95 12.68 1.10
C GLY A 89 12.51 12.16 0.98
N SER A 90 12.06 11.31 1.91
CA SER A 90 10.65 10.88 1.95
C SER A 90 9.70 12.06 2.20
N LEU A 91 8.49 11.95 1.67
CA LEU A 91 7.42 12.93 1.85
C LEU A 91 6.42 12.46 2.89
N TYR A 92 5.85 13.39 3.66
CA TYR A 92 4.72 13.12 4.56
C TYR A 92 3.59 14.10 4.31
N ILE A 93 2.41 13.57 3.99
CA ILE A 93 1.18 14.33 3.78
C ILE A 93 0.34 14.25 5.04
N ARG A 94 0.01 15.43 5.59
CA ARG A 94 -0.77 15.51 6.82
C ARG A 94 -2.25 15.73 6.50
N THR A 95 -3.09 14.75 6.82
CA THR A 95 -4.52 14.76 6.44
C THR A 95 -5.35 15.79 7.20
N ASP A 96 -4.85 16.26 8.34
CA ASP A 96 -5.43 17.35 9.15
C ASP A 96 -4.59 18.64 9.05
N GLY A 97 -3.70 18.74 8.07
CA GLY A 97 -2.84 19.90 7.85
C GLY A 97 -3.58 21.03 7.12
N SER A 98 -3.82 22.15 7.81
CA SER A 98 -4.57 23.30 7.22
C SER A 98 -3.72 24.54 6.92
N SER A 99 -2.60 24.76 7.62
CA SER A 99 -1.75 25.93 7.39
C SER A 99 -0.78 25.74 6.22
N THR A 100 -0.18 26.85 5.77
CA THR A 100 0.89 26.87 4.75
C THR A 100 2.11 26.05 5.11
N SER A 101 2.30 25.70 6.38
CA SER A 101 3.51 25.04 6.90
C SER A 101 3.22 23.71 7.61
N THR A 102 2.00 23.18 7.51
CA THR A 102 1.61 21.94 8.23
C THR A 102 0.99 20.86 7.35
N ARG A 103 0.75 21.14 6.07
CA ARG A 103 0.12 20.18 5.14
C ARG A 103 1.10 19.13 4.57
N LEU A 104 2.39 19.46 4.53
CA LEU A 104 3.42 18.64 3.89
C LEU A 104 4.76 18.77 4.61
N TYR A 105 5.50 17.66 4.69
CA TYR A 105 6.83 17.59 5.29
C TYR A 105 7.79 16.73 4.44
N VAL A 106 9.09 16.94 4.61
CA VAL A 106 10.19 16.15 4.03
C VAL A 106 11.05 15.58 5.17
N ASN A 107 11.40 14.30 5.08
CA ASN A 107 12.38 13.71 5.99
C ASN A 107 13.79 14.18 5.64
N THR A 108 14.53 14.75 6.59
CA THR A 108 15.84 15.36 6.31
C THR A 108 17.03 14.58 6.88
N THR A 109 16.79 13.53 7.68
CA THR A 109 17.86 12.82 8.40
C THR A 109 17.86 11.31 8.20
N GLY A 110 16.84 10.75 7.56
CA GLY A 110 16.69 9.29 7.47
C GLY A 110 16.17 8.65 8.77
N SER A 111 15.49 9.43 9.60
CA SER A 111 14.98 9.00 10.91
C SER A 111 13.61 9.64 11.17
N THR A 112 13.33 10.16 12.37
CA THR A 112 12.04 10.78 12.72
C THR A 112 12.05 12.30 12.59
N THR A 113 13.10 12.89 11.99
CA THR A 113 13.17 14.34 11.77
C THR A 113 12.49 14.70 10.46
N TRP A 114 11.43 15.47 10.57
CA TRP A 114 10.63 15.96 9.44
C TRP A 114 10.61 17.48 9.44
N THR A 115 11.00 18.05 8.31
CA THR A 115 10.96 19.50 8.09
C THR A 115 9.71 19.84 7.29
N ASN A 116 8.96 20.85 7.72
CA ASN A 116 7.79 21.32 7.01
C ASN A 116 8.16 21.94 5.65
N VAL A 117 7.32 21.69 4.66
CA VAL A 117 7.33 22.46 3.41
C VAL A 117 6.39 23.64 3.62
N THR A 118 6.90 24.87 3.47
CA THR A 118 6.08 26.07 3.52
C THR A 118 5.70 26.48 2.10
N THR A 119 4.40 26.54 1.81
CA THR A 119 3.92 26.95 0.48
C THR A 119 3.41 28.39 0.50
N ALA A 120 3.43 29.04 -0.67
CA ALA A 120 2.64 30.24 -0.89
C ALA A 120 1.14 29.95 -0.73
N ALA A 121 0.36 31.00 -0.46
CA ALA A 121 -1.10 30.97 -0.34
C ALA A 121 -1.77 31.19 -1.70
#